data_AF-A0A0D3AZ47-F1
#
_entry.id   AF-A0A0D3AZ47-F1
#
_cell.length_a   1.000
_cell.length_b   1.000
_cell.length_c   1.000
_cell.angle_alpha   90.00
_cell.angle_beta   90.00
_cell.angle_gamma   90.00
#
_symmetry.space_group_name_H-M   'P 1'
#
loop_
_entity.id
_entity.type
_entity.pdbx_description
1 polymer ?
#
loop_
_entity_poly.entity_id
_entity_poly.type
_entity_poly.pdbx_seq_one_letter_code
_entity_poly.pdbx_strand_id
1 'polypeptide(L)' 'MDPEDLTDIVLDGLNDDYKAIIEAIHGRDTPISFAELHEKLINRELAITAATSSSPQLPITA' A
#
# COMPACT_ATOMS: atom_id res chain seq x y z
N MET A 1 10.07 -21.53 -1.81
CA MET A 1 9.55 -20.25 -2.31
C MET A 1 10.57 -19.23 -1.93
N ASP A 2 11.15 -18.61 -2.93
CA ASP A 2 12.13 -17.56 -2.69
C ASP A 2 11.39 -16.29 -2.23
N PRO A 3 12.03 -15.43 -1.43
CA PRO A 3 11.38 -14.21 -0.95
C PRO A 3 10.89 -13.29 -2.08
N GLU A 4 11.53 -13.37 -3.25
CA GLU A 4 11.13 -12.66 -4.48
C GLU A 4 9.81 -13.20 -5.04
N ASP A 5 9.60 -14.52 -5.05
CA ASP A 5 8.32 -15.12 -5.47
C ASP A 5 7.16 -14.64 -4.59
N LEU A 6 7.40 -14.52 -3.28
CA LEU A 6 6.39 -14.08 -2.33
C LEU A 6 6.01 -12.61 -2.53
N THR A 7 6.97 -11.75 -2.85
CA THR A 7 6.67 -10.35 -3.14
C THR A 7 5.82 -10.23 -4.40
N ASP A 8 6.13 -11.00 -5.45
CA ASP A 8 5.39 -10.95 -6.71
C ASP A 8 3.95 -11.45 -6.54
N ILE A 9 3.75 -12.56 -5.82
CA ILE A 9 2.41 -13.08 -5.50
C ILE A 9 1.57 -12.06 -4.73
N VAL A 10 2.19 -11.35 -3.76
CA VAL A 10 1.49 -10.31 -3.00
C VAL A 10 1.11 -9.16 -3.93
N LEU A 11 2.04 -8.67 -4.76
CA LEU A 11 1.79 -7.53 -5.65
C LEU A 11 0.69 -7.82 -6.67
N ASP A 12 0.66 -9.02 -7.25
CA ASP A 12 -0.38 -9.46 -8.18
C ASP A 12 -1.78 -9.54 -7.54
N GLY A 13 -1.85 -9.70 -6.21
CA GLY A 13 -3.10 -9.75 -5.46
C GLY A 13 -3.65 -8.39 -5.02
N LEU A 14 -2.90 -7.30 -5.19
CA LEU A 14 -3.31 -5.96 -4.74
C LEU A 14 -4.20 -5.26 -5.78
N ASN A 15 -5.14 -4.45 -5.29
CA ASN A 15 -6.02 -3.64 -6.14
C ASN A 15 -5.39 -2.27 -6.51
N ASP A 16 -6.13 -1.43 -7.23
CA ASP A 16 -5.68 -0.10 -7.67
C ASP A 16 -5.27 0.84 -6.52
N ASP A 17 -5.77 0.63 -5.31
CA ASP A 17 -5.39 1.46 -4.16
C ASP A 17 -3.90 1.32 -3.84
N TYR A 18 -3.25 0.21 -4.18
CA TYR A 18 -1.82 -0.02 -3.94
C TYR A 18 -0.97 0.24 -5.18
N LYS A 19 -1.53 0.79 -6.25
CA LYS A 19 -0.79 1.07 -7.48
C LYS A 19 0.49 1.89 -7.24
N ALA A 20 0.43 2.86 -6.33
CA ALA A 20 1.60 3.65 -5.95
C ALA A 20 2.73 2.81 -5.33
N ILE A 21 2.40 1.74 -4.59
CA ILE A 21 3.38 0.80 -4.05
C ILE A 21 3.96 -0.07 -5.17
N ILE A 22 3.10 -0.59 -6.05
CA ILE A 22 3.52 -1.42 -7.18
C ILE A 22 4.50 -0.66 -8.09
N GLU A 23 4.15 0.57 -8.48
CA GLU A 23 5.02 1.44 -9.28
C GLU A 23 6.34 1.76 -8.57
N ALA A 24 6.29 2.01 -7.26
CA ALA A 24 7.50 2.26 -6.47
C ALA A 24 8.43 1.03 -6.37
N ILE A 25 7.88 -0.19 -6.44
CA ILE A 25 8.66 -1.43 -6.40
C ILE A 25 9.22 -1.75 -7.78
N HIS A 26 8.41 -1.67 -8.84
CA HIS A 26 8.86 -1.86 -10.21
C HIS A 26 9.91 -0.83 -10.65
N GLY A 27 9.91 0.36 -10.03
CA GLY A 27 10.92 1.40 -10.28
C GLY A 27 12.24 1.23 -9.53
N ARG A 28 12.42 0.19 -8.69
CA ARG A 28 13.69 -0.05 -7.97
C ARG A 28 14.65 -0.85 -8.82
N ASP A 29 15.93 -0.48 -8.74
CA ASP A 29 17.04 -1.26 -9.33
C ASP A 29 17.34 -2.56 -8.57
N THR A 30 16.90 -2.66 -7.31
CA THR A 30 17.11 -3.83 -6.43
C THR A 30 15.79 -4.39 -5.93
N PRO A 31 15.64 -5.73 -5.86
CA PRO A 31 14.42 -6.35 -5.34
C PRO A 31 14.13 -5.89 -3.90
N ILE A 32 12.86 -5.66 -3.61
CA ILE A 32 12.41 -5.30 -2.26
C ILE A 32 12.39 -6.54 -1.37
N SER A 33 12.82 -6.39 -0.11
CA SER A 33 12.65 -7.48 0.85
C SER A 33 11.19 -7.60 1.29
N PHE A 34 10.73 -8.82 1.59
CA PHE A 34 9.36 -9.04 2.07
C PHE A 34 9.01 -8.21 3.32
N ALA A 35 9.96 -8.06 4.25
CA ALA A 35 9.77 -7.24 5.45
C ALA A 35 9.54 -5.76 5.10
N GLU A 36 10.29 -5.22 4.14
CA GLU A 36 10.13 -3.84 3.70
C GLU A 36 8.81 -3.64 2.94
N LEU A 37 8.41 -4.61 2.10
CA LEU A 37 7.10 -4.59 1.42
C LEU A 37 5.96 -4.55 2.45
N HIS A 38 6.02 -5.41 3.47
CA HIS A 38 5.04 -5.48 4.53
C HIS A 38 4.87 -4.14 5.26
N GLU A 39 5.97 -3.49 5.64
CA GLU A 39 5.93 -2.16 6.28
C GLU A 39 5.31 -1.10 5.36
N LYS A 40 5.60 -1.13 4.05
CA LYS A 40 4.99 -0.19 3.09
C LYS A 40 3.48 -0.42 2.98
N LEU A 41 3.03 -1.67 2.96
CA LEU A 41 1.61 -2.00 2.93
C LEU A 41 0.87 -1.49 4.16
N ILE A 42 1.40 -1.70 5.36
CA ILE A 42 0.82 -1.16 6.60
C ILE A 42 0.63 0.36 6.51
N ASN A 43 1.67 1.08 6.06
CA ASN A 43 1.60 2.53 5.93
C ASN A 43 0.55 2.97 4.89
N ARG A 44 0.38 2.21 3.81
CA ARG A 44 -0.64 2.50 2.79
C ARG A 44 -2.05 2.24 3.29
N GLU A 45 -2.26 1.15 4.02
CA GLU A 45 -3.55 0.85 4.67
C GLU A 45 -3.97 1.97 5.63
N LEU A 46 -3.03 2.44 6.45
CA LEU A 46 -3.26 3.56 7.35
C LEU A 46 -3.62 4.83 6.57
N ALA A 47 -2.95 5.10 5.46
CA ALA A 47 -3.25 6.25 4.60
C ALA A 47 -4.64 6.15 3.94
N ILE A 48 -5.01 4.95 3.43
CA ILE A 48 -6.35 4.70 2.86
C ILE A 48 -7.42 4.88 3.94
N THR A 49 -7.21 4.29 5.11
CA THR A 49 -8.13 4.40 6.25
C THR A 49 -8.27 5.83 6.75
N ALA A 50 -7.17 6.60 6.80
CA ALA A 50 -7.20 8.02 7.17
C ALA A 50 -7.95 8.88 6.12
N ALA A 51 -7.81 8.54 4.84
CA ALA A 51 -8.52 9.23 3.76
C ALA A 51 -10.03 8.92 3.77
N THR A 52 -10.43 7.67 4.06
CA THR A 52 -11.85 7.28 4.15
C THR A 52 -12.53 7.77 5.43
N SER A 53 -11.79 7.86 6.53
CA SER A 53 -12.28 8.44 7.80
C SER A 53 -12.32 9.96 7.80
N SER A 54 -11.63 10.62 6.87
CA SER A 54 -11.82 12.05 6.56
C SER A 54 -13.12 12.27 5.75
N SER A 55 -14.24 11.79 6.29
CA SER A 55 -15.54 12.38 5.96
C SER A 55 -15.51 13.84 6.46
N PRO A 56 -15.81 14.86 5.64
CA PRO A 56 -15.90 16.21 6.16
C PRO A 56 -17.01 16.22 7.22
N GLN A 57 -16.63 16.40 8.49
CA GLN A 57 -17.56 16.74 9.54
C GLN A 57 -18.13 18.12 9.17
N LEU A 58 -19.21 18.13 8.40
CA LEU A 58 -19.94 19.34 8.07
C LEU A 58 -20.35 19.98 9.41
N PRO A 59 -20.06 21.28 9.63
CA PRO A 59 -20.44 21.91 10.87
C PRO A 59 -21.97 21.87 10.99
N ILE A 60 -22.48 21.19 12.03
CA ILE A 60 -23.88 21.29 12.41
C ILE A 60 -24.09 22.74 12.82
N THR A 61 -24.73 23.53 11.95
CA THR A 61 -25.23 24.86 12.31
C THR A 61 -26.58 24.64 12.97
N ALA A 62 -26.70 25.11 14.22
CA ALA A 62 -27.92 25.11 15.02
C ALA A 62 -28.82 26.31 14.70
#